data_AF-A6HHK9-F1
#
_entry.id   AF-A6HHK9-F1
#
_cell.length_a   1.000
_cell.length_b   1.000
_cell.length_c   1.000
_cell.angle_alpha   90.00
_cell.angle_beta   90.00
_cell.angle_gamma   90.00
#
_symmetry.space_group_name_H-M   'P 1'
#
loop_
_entity.id
_entity.type
_entity.pdbx_description
1 polymer ?
#
loop_
_entity_poly.entity_id
_entity_poly.type
_entity_poly.pdbx_seq_one_letter_code
_entity_poly.pdbx_strand_id
1 'polypeptide(L)'
;MEDYPSFMAKRSADFTVYRNRTLQKWHDKTKLASGKLGKESLPQVPANAHLKDLDEEIFDDDDFYHQLLRELIERKTSSLDPNDQVAMGRQWLAIQKLRSKIRKKVDRKASKGRKLRFHVLSKLLSFMAPIDHTAMNDEARTELYRSLFGQLNRLDADHGQ
;
A
#
# COMPACT_ATOMS: atom_id res chain seq x y z
N MET A 1 -35.62 -1.54 2.58
CA MET A 1 -34.51 -2.51 2.39
C MET A 1 -33.15 -1.81 2.21
N GLU A 2 -33.12 -0.47 2.13
CA GLU A 2 -31.91 0.35 1.89
C GLU A 2 -30.98 0.49 3.11
N ASP A 3 -31.47 0.23 4.33
CA ASP A 3 -30.67 0.35 5.56
C ASP A 3 -29.85 -0.90 5.92
N TYR A 4 -30.06 -2.01 5.21
CA TYR A 4 -29.38 -3.28 5.50
C TYR A 4 -27.85 -3.20 5.40
N PRO A 5 -27.25 -2.52 4.39
CA PRO A 5 -25.80 -2.34 4.32
C PRO A 5 -25.24 -1.57 5.52
N SER A 6 -25.94 -0.52 5.98
CA SER A 6 -25.55 0.28 7.14
C SER A 6 -25.59 -0.53 8.44
N PHE A 7 -26.66 -1.33 8.61
CA PHE A 7 -26.80 -2.25 9.73
C PHE A 7 -25.69 -3.30 9.79
N MET A 8 -25.36 -3.91 8.64
CA MET A 8 -24.27 -4.89 8.55
C MET A 8 -22.91 -4.25 8.82
N ALA A 9 -22.67 -3.04 8.31
CA ALA A 9 -21.44 -2.29 8.58
C ALA A 9 -21.26 -2.01 10.08
N LYS A 10 -22.31 -1.53 10.76
CA LYS A 10 -22.28 -1.30 12.21
C LYS A 10 -21.95 -2.56 12.99
N ARG A 11 -22.64 -3.66 12.69
CA ARG A 11 -22.42 -4.96 13.36
C ARG A 11 -21.02 -5.52 13.09
N SER A 12 -20.46 -5.30 11.90
CA SER A 12 -19.08 -5.68 11.58
C SER A 12 -18.05 -4.87 12.37
N ALA A 13 -18.30 -3.57 12.58
CA ALA A 13 -17.46 -2.70 13.39
C ALA A 13 -17.47 -3.14 14.86
N ASP A 14 -18.64 -3.47 15.41
CA ASP A 14 -18.77 -3.97 16.78
C ASP A 14 -17.99 -5.28 17.00
N PHE A 15 -17.89 -6.13 15.96
CA PHE A 15 -17.16 -7.40 16.02
C PHE A 15 -15.64 -7.24 15.85
N THR A 16 -15.16 -6.10 15.36
CA THR A 16 -13.74 -5.85 15.07
C THR A 16 -12.87 -6.00 16.30
N VAL A 17 -13.33 -5.52 17.47
CA VAL A 17 -12.59 -5.63 18.73
C VAL A 17 -12.42 -7.09 19.16
N TYR A 18 -13.49 -7.88 19.10
CA TYR A 18 -13.46 -9.30 19.45
C TYR A 18 -12.61 -10.11 18.47
N ARG A 19 -12.76 -9.84 17.16
CA ARG A 19 -11.92 -10.41 16.09
C ARG A 19 -10.45 -10.15 16.36
N ASN A 20 -10.05 -8.89 16.48
CA ASN A 20 -8.66 -8.50 16.68
C ASN A 20 -8.07 -9.10 17.96
N ARG A 21 -8.85 -9.13 19.05
CA ARG A 21 -8.45 -9.80 20.30
C ARG A 21 -8.24 -11.31 20.11
N THR A 22 -9.09 -11.97 19.33
CA THR A 22 -8.97 -13.39 19.02
C THR A 22 -7.74 -13.67 18.16
N LEU A 23 -7.53 -12.88 17.11
CA LEU A 23 -6.35 -12.98 16.25
C LEU A 23 -5.06 -12.73 17.03
N GLN A 24 -5.03 -11.72 17.91
CA GLN A 24 -3.88 -11.45 18.78
C GLN A 24 -3.62 -12.61 19.73
N LYS A 25 -4.66 -13.20 20.32
CA LYS A 25 -4.52 -14.38 21.19
C LYS A 25 -3.94 -15.58 20.44
N TRP A 26 -4.32 -15.77 19.16
CA TRP A 26 -3.75 -16.83 18.33
C TRP A 26 -2.30 -16.51 17.94
N HIS A 27 -2.00 -15.27 17.55
CA HIS A 27 -0.64 -14.80 17.31
C HIS A 27 0.24 -15.05 18.53
N ASP A 28 -0.17 -14.63 19.72
CA ASP A 28 0.60 -14.82 20.95
C ASP A 28 0.79 -16.30 21.31
N LYS A 29 -0.22 -17.14 21.05
CA LYS A 29 -0.14 -18.60 21.26
C LYS A 29 0.84 -19.26 20.30
N THR A 30 0.87 -18.85 19.03
CA THR A 30 1.80 -19.39 18.03
C THR A 30 3.20 -18.77 18.15
N LYS A 31 3.35 -17.67 18.90
CA LYS A 31 4.63 -16.97 19.13
C LYS A 31 5.63 -17.71 20.04
N LEU A 32 5.39 -18.96 20.42
CA LEU A 32 6.28 -19.66 21.35
C LEU A 32 7.37 -20.47 20.63
N ALA A 33 8.62 -20.13 21.01
CA ALA A 33 9.91 -20.73 20.70
C ALA A 33 10.69 -20.21 19.46
N SER A 34 10.75 -18.89 19.25
CA SER A 34 12.05 -18.30 18.85
C SER A 34 12.95 -18.33 20.09
N GLY A 35 13.51 -19.50 20.38
CA GLY A 35 14.60 -19.63 21.34
C GLY A 35 15.74 -18.74 20.89
N LYS A 36 16.26 -17.92 21.82
CA LYS A 36 17.46 -17.09 21.70
C LYS A 36 18.49 -17.69 20.72
N LEU A 37 18.55 -17.17 19.50
CA LEU A 37 19.73 -17.29 18.65
C LEU A 37 19.87 -15.99 17.86
N GLY A 38 20.95 -15.25 18.12
CA GLY A 38 21.38 -14.14 17.28
C GLY A 38 20.61 -12.84 17.49
N LYS A 39 21.18 -11.96 18.30
CA LYS A 39 20.82 -10.55 18.40
C LYS A 39 21.32 -9.84 17.13
N GLU A 40 20.62 -9.99 16.00
CA GLU A 40 20.68 -8.99 14.93
C GLU A 40 19.48 -8.06 15.12
N SER A 41 19.77 -6.82 15.47
CA SER A 41 18.79 -5.77 15.71
C SER A 41 18.10 -5.38 14.41
N LEU A 42 17.07 -6.14 14.01
CA LEU A 42 16.01 -5.60 13.18
C LEU A 42 15.22 -4.58 14.03
N PRO A 43 14.87 -3.42 13.47
CA PRO A 43 14.18 -2.38 14.22
C PRO A 43 12.91 -2.97 14.85
N GLN A 44 12.73 -2.75 16.15
CA GLN A 44 11.51 -3.11 16.86
C GLN A 44 10.35 -2.35 16.23
N VAL A 45 9.69 -2.99 15.29
CA VAL A 45 8.42 -2.53 14.75
C VAL A 45 7.42 -2.58 15.91
N PRO A 46 6.69 -1.50 16.22
CA PRO A 46 5.78 -1.51 17.36
C PRO A 46 4.81 -2.68 17.20
N ALA A 47 4.56 -3.42 18.28
CA ALA A 47 3.50 -4.42 18.30
C ALA A 47 2.24 -3.72 17.77
N ASN A 48 1.66 -4.26 16.68
CA ASN A 48 0.53 -3.71 15.91
C ASN A 48 0.84 -2.79 14.71
N ALA A 49 2.09 -2.49 14.34
CA ALA A 49 2.35 -1.67 13.14
C ALA A 49 2.01 -2.39 11.82
N HIS A 50 2.13 -3.72 11.79
CA HIS A 50 1.75 -4.55 10.64
C HIS A 50 0.23 -4.59 10.41
N LEU A 51 -0.59 -4.36 11.45
CA LEU A 51 -2.06 -4.41 11.36
C LEU A 51 -2.69 -3.26 10.56
N LYS A 52 -1.91 -2.24 10.15
CA LYS A 52 -2.43 -1.08 9.42
C LYS A 52 -2.49 -1.26 7.90
N ASP A 53 -1.72 -2.20 7.37
CA ASP A 53 -1.59 -2.46 5.92
C ASP A 53 -2.15 -3.83 5.49
N LEU A 54 -2.77 -4.58 6.42
CA LEU A 54 -3.28 -5.93 6.18
C LEU A 54 -4.77 -5.92 5.83
N ASP A 55 -5.10 -6.72 4.82
CA ASP A 55 -6.47 -7.08 4.51
C ASP A 55 -7.13 -7.69 5.75
N GLU A 56 -8.25 -7.12 6.20
CA GLU A 56 -8.92 -7.51 7.44
C GLU A 56 -9.41 -8.97 7.44
N GLU A 57 -9.47 -9.60 6.26
CA GLU A 57 -9.81 -11.02 6.09
C GLU A 57 -8.60 -11.96 6.12
N ILE A 58 -7.36 -11.45 6.09
CA ILE A 58 -6.15 -12.25 5.99
C ILE A 58 -5.35 -12.18 7.30
N PHE A 59 -5.13 -13.35 7.92
CA PHE A 59 -4.26 -13.50 9.09
C PHE A 59 -2.80 -13.65 8.67
N ASP A 60 -1.90 -12.88 9.29
CA ASP A 60 -0.46 -12.91 9.05
C ASP A 60 0.21 -14.00 9.90
N ASP A 61 0.37 -15.20 9.32
CA ASP A 61 1.02 -16.37 9.93
C ASP A 61 2.45 -16.63 9.41
N ASP A 62 3.08 -15.63 8.77
CA ASP A 62 4.37 -15.77 8.09
C ASP A 62 5.46 -16.37 9.00
N ASP A 63 5.56 -15.92 10.26
CA ASP A 63 6.53 -16.42 11.24
C ASP A 63 6.30 -17.91 11.57
N PHE A 64 5.03 -18.31 11.72
CA PHE A 64 4.65 -19.69 12.02
C PHE A 64 4.87 -20.61 10.80
N TYR A 65 4.50 -20.13 9.61
CA TYR A 65 4.79 -20.79 8.35
C TYR A 65 6.31 -21.01 8.17
N HIS A 66 7.13 -20.00 8.45
CA HIS A 66 8.57 -20.12 8.37
C HIS A 66 9.17 -21.10 9.38
N GLN A 67 8.60 -21.22 10.57
CA GLN A 67 9.00 -22.24 11.55
C GLN A 67 8.68 -23.65 11.06
N LEU A 68 7.46 -23.90 10.61
CA LEU A 68 7.06 -25.20 10.05
C LEU A 68 7.90 -25.57 8.83
N LEU A 69 8.21 -24.59 7.96
CA LEU A 69 9.06 -24.79 6.80
C LEU A 69 10.49 -25.17 7.21
N ARG A 70 11.06 -24.50 8.23
CA ARG A 70 12.38 -24.85 8.76
C ARG A 70 12.38 -26.27 9.33
N GLU A 71 11.40 -26.61 10.16
CA GLU A 71 11.28 -27.94 10.74
C GLU A 71 11.11 -29.03 9.67
N LEU A 72 10.30 -28.76 8.63
CA LEU A 72 10.12 -29.69 7.51
C LEU A 72 11.41 -29.89 6.72
N ILE A 73 12.14 -28.81 6.44
CA ILE A 73 13.45 -28.88 5.78
C ILE A 73 14.40 -29.69 6.65
N GLU A 74 14.53 -29.34 7.94
CA GLU A 74 15.42 -30.01 8.89
C GLU A 74 15.12 -31.51 8.98
N ARG A 75 13.86 -31.91 9.14
CA ARG A 75 13.45 -33.33 9.13
C ARG A 75 13.84 -34.04 7.83
N LYS A 76 13.64 -33.38 6.68
CA LYS A 76 13.90 -33.97 5.36
C LYS A 76 15.39 -33.97 5.00
N THR A 77 16.17 -33.03 5.52
CA THR A 77 17.62 -32.98 5.34
C THR A 77 18.38 -33.79 6.37
N SER A 78 17.79 -34.07 7.55
CA SER A 78 18.38 -34.97 8.56
C SER A 78 18.40 -36.44 8.12
N SER A 79 17.55 -36.81 7.16
CA SER A 79 17.56 -38.15 6.54
C SER A 79 18.54 -38.30 5.37
N LEU A 80 19.29 -37.24 5.03
CA LEU A 80 20.34 -37.28 4.01
C LEU A 80 21.69 -37.43 4.72
N ASP A 81 22.57 -38.26 4.15
CA ASP A 81 23.93 -38.46 4.64
C ASP A 81 24.64 -37.09 4.80
N PRO A 82 25.12 -36.73 6.01
CA PRO A 82 25.84 -35.47 6.26
C PRO A 82 27.02 -35.19 5.33
N ASN A 83 27.50 -36.21 4.60
CA ASN A 83 28.61 -36.09 3.68
C ASN A 83 28.23 -35.56 2.28
N ASP A 84 26.95 -35.48 1.92
CA ASP A 84 26.52 -35.08 0.57
C ASP A 84 26.26 -33.56 0.45
N GLN A 85 27.34 -32.77 0.56
CA GLN A 85 27.29 -31.31 0.42
C GLN A 85 26.74 -30.82 -0.94
N VAL A 86 26.77 -31.68 -1.95
CA VAL A 86 26.27 -31.37 -3.30
C VAL A 86 24.74 -31.29 -3.32
N ALA A 87 24.05 -32.13 -2.55
CA ALA A 87 22.58 -32.12 -2.45
C ALA A 87 22.06 -30.81 -1.82
N MET A 88 22.71 -30.34 -0.75
CA MET A 88 22.38 -29.07 -0.10
C MET A 88 22.55 -27.87 -1.03
N GLY A 89 23.64 -27.81 -1.79
CA GLY A 89 23.89 -26.74 -2.76
C GLY A 89 22.82 -26.66 -3.85
N ARG A 90 22.34 -27.81 -4.34
CA ARG A 90 21.25 -27.88 -5.35
C ARG A 90 19.92 -27.35 -4.80
N GLN A 91 19.62 -27.66 -3.54
CA GLN A 91 18.38 -27.23 -2.89
C GLN A 91 18.38 -25.73 -2.59
N TRP A 92 19.51 -25.18 -2.15
CA TRP A 92 19.67 -23.73 -1.96
C TRP A 92 19.50 -22.95 -3.28
N LEU A 93 20.02 -23.49 -4.39
CA LEU A 93 19.85 -22.92 -5.72
C LEU A 93 18.38 -22.93 -6.19
N ALA A 94 17.61 -23.96 -5.83
CA ALA A 94 16.19 -24.03 -6.12
C ALA A 94 15.39 -22.99 -5.31
N ILE A 95 15.73 -22.79 -4.03
CA ILE A 95 15.14 -21.76 -3.16
C ILE A 95 15.43 -20.35 -3.69
N GLN A 96 16.65 -20.09 -4.13
CA GLN A 96 17.04 -18.85 -4.82
C GLN A 96 16.15 -18.57 -6.05
N LYS A 97 15.93 -19.57 -6.90
CA LYS A 97 15.04 -19.45 -8.06
C LYS A 97 13.58 -19.20 -7.67
N LEU A 98 13.09 -19.76 -6.57
CA LEU A 98 11.73 -19.48 -6.07
C LEU A 98 11.58 -18.03 -5.57
N ARG A 99 12.58 -17.51 -4.84
CA ARG A 99 12.58 -16.12 -4.35
C ARG A 99 12.57 -15.08 -5.47
N SER A 100 13.15 -15.39 -6.63
CA SER A 100 13.10 -14.51 -7.81
C SER A 100 11.69 -14.31 -8.39
N LYS A 101 10.71 -15.15 -8.01
CA LYS A 101 9.30 -15.04 -8.42
C LYS A 101 8.43 -14.18 -7.48
N ILE A 102 8.97 -13.71 -6.35
CA ILE A 102 8.30 -12.68 -5.54
C ILE A 102 8.07 -11.47 -6.42
N ARG A 103 6.79 -11.18 -6.69
CA ARG A 103 6.42 -10.12 -7.63
C ARG A 103 6.76 -8.77 -7.03
N LYS A 104 7.62 -8.02 -7.71
CA LYS A 104 7.91 -6.63 -7.38
C LYS A 104 6.59 -5.84 -7.28
N LYS A 105 6.50 -4.91 -6.32
CA LYS A 105 5.36 -3.99 -6.20
C LYS A 105 5.35 -3.08 -7.43
N VAL A 106 4.54 -3.44 -8.44
CA VAL A 106 4.38 -2.68 -9.68
C VAL A 106 3.23 -1.70 -9.55
N ASP A 107 3.42 -0.44 -9.97
CA ASP A 107 2.36 0.56 -10.08
C ASP A 107 1.29 0.10 -11.10
N ARG A 108 0.24 -0.55 -10.60
CA ARG A 108 -0.86 -1.09 -11.43
C ARG A 108 -1.63 0.01 -12.16
N LYS A 109 -1.61 1.27 -11.67
CA LYS A 109 -2.25 2.43 -12.31
C LYS A 109 -1.40 3.04 -13.43
N ALA A 110 -0.10 2.74 -13.49
CA ALA A 110 0.75 3.21 -14.56
C ALA A 110 0.47 2.55 -15.93
N SER A 111 -0.27 1.42 -15.95
CA SER A 111 -0.66 0.73 -17.18
C SER A 111 -1.92 1.32 -17.82
N LYS A 112 -2.01 1.24 -19.16
CA LYS A 112 -3.19 1.62 -19.96
C LYS A 112 -3.64 3.08 -19.81
N GLY A 113 -2.70 4.00 -19.54
CA GLY A 113 -2.98 5.45 -19.55
C GLY A 113 -3.80 5.98 -18.38
N ARG A 114 -3.99 5.21 -17.30
CA ARG A 114 -4.74 5.66 -16.10
C ARG A 114 -3.98 6.66 -15.23
N LYS A 115 -2.70 6.88 -15.53
CA LYS A 115 -1.83 7.86 -14.88
C LYS A 115 -1.44 8.91 -15.92
N LEU A 116 -1.74 10.18 -15.65
CA LEU A 116 -1.29 11.30 -16.46
C LEU A 116 0.24 11.34 -16.47
N ARG A 117 0.82 11.43 -17.66
CA ARG A 117 2.26 11.59 -17.85
C ARG A 117 2.48 12.84 -18.67
N PHE A 118 3.29 13.75 -18.14
CA PHE A 118 3.62 15.01 -18.80
C PHE A 118 4.79 14.79 -19.76
N HIS A 119 4.51 14.13 -20.88
CA HIS A 119 5.45 13.97 -22.00
C HIS A 119 4.94 14.76 -23.19
N VAL A 120 5.84 15.49 -23.85
CA VAL A 120 5.52 16.21 -25.09
C VAL A 120 5.33 15.19 -26.21
N LEU A 121 4.19 15.23 -26.88
CA LEU A 121 3.89 14.41 -28.05
C LEU A 121 4.19 15.21 -29.32
N SER A 122 5.28 14.87 -30.01
CA SER A 122 5.75 15.64 -31.18
C SER A 122 4.71 15.81 -32.29
N LYS A 123 3.83 14.81 -32.50
CA LYS A 123 2.75 14.87 -33.50
C LYS A 123 1.62 15.84 -33.14
N LEU A 124 1.50 16.22 -31.87
CA LEU A 124 0.49 17.17 -31.37
C LEU A 124 1.08 18.57 -31.12
N LEU A 125 2.38 18.74 -31.34
CA LEU A 125 3.02 20.05 -31.22
C LEU A 125 2.55 20.95 -32.36
N SER A 126 2.16 22.19 -32.02
CA SER A 126 1.68 23.20 -32.97
C SER A 126 0.47 22.75 -33.82
N PHE A 127 -0.36 21.84 -33.30
CA PHE A 127 -1.50 21.29 -34.04
C PHE A 127 -2.55 22.36 -34.42
N MET A 128 -2.75 23.36 -33.57
CA MET A 128 -3.63 24.51 -33.83
C MET A 128 -3.02 25.78 -33.25
N ALA A 129 -3.28 26.92 -33.89
CA ALA A 129 -3.02 28.23 -33.31
C ALA A 129 -4.09 28.55 -32.26
N PRO A 130 -3.77 29.26 -31.16
CA PRO A 130 -4.77 29.76 -30.23
C PRO A 130 -5.75 30.69 -30.95
N ILE A 131 -7.05 30.40 -30.85
CA ILE A 131 -8.11 31.25 -31.37
C ILE A 131 -8.89 31.77 -30.19
N ASP A 132 -9.00 33.08 -30.06
CA ASP A 132 -9.80 33.69 -29.02
C ASP A 132 -11.26 33.81 -29.47
N HIS A 133 -12.14 33.15 -28.72
CA HIS A 133 -13.59 33.20 -28.91
C HIS A 133 -14.28 34.01 -27.82
N THR A 134 -13.52 34.67 -26.94
CA THR A 134 -14.10 35.43 -25.84
C THR A 134 -14.80 36.68 -26.35
N ALA A 135 -16.07 36.83 -25.99
CA ALA A 135 -16.82 38.07 -26.20
C ALA A 135 -16.65 39.05 -25.04
N MET A 136 -16.27 38.55 -23.85
CA MET A 136 -16.15 39.32 -22.61
C MET A 136 -14.69 39.71 -22.40
N ASN A 137 -14.44 41.00 -22.14
CA ASN A 137 -13.10 41.48 -21.82
C ASN A 137 -12.55 40.85 -20.53
N ASP A 138 -11.22 40.86 -20.40
CA ASP A 138 -10.54 40.19 -19.30
C ASP A 138 -10.82 40.88 -17.95
N GLU A 139 -11.03 42.20 -17.94
CA GLU A 139 -11.37 42.97 -16.74
C GLU A 139 -12.72 42.54 -16.17
N ALA A 140 -13.78 42.50 -16.98
CA ALA A 140 -15.10 42.11 -16.49
C ALA A 140 -15.13 40.62 -16.11
N ARG A 141 -14.37 39.76 -16.81
CA ARG A 141 -14.23 38.35 -16.45
C ARG A 141 -13.59 38.18 -15.08
N THR A 142 -12.55 38.98 -14.80
CA THR A 142 -11.85 38.98 -13.52
C THR A 142 -12.74 39.49 -12.39
N GLU A 143 -13.49 40.57 -12.63
CA GLU A 143 -14.46 41.12 -11.67
C GLU A 143 -15.58 40.13 -11.35
N LEU A 144 -16.10 39.44 -12.37
CA LEU A 144 -17.08 38.36 -12.21
C LEU A 144 -16.53 37.23 -11.33
N TYR A 145 -15.30 36.75 -11.57
CA TYR A 145 -14.70 35.70 -10.75
C TYR A 145 -14.43 36.12 -9.31
N ARG A 146 -14.12 37.39 -9.07
CA ARG A 146 -13.96 37.94 -7.71
C ARG A 146 -15.28 38.02 -6.94
N SER A 147 -16.38 38.33 -7.64
CA SER A 147 -17.70 38.50 -7.02
C SER A 147 -18.49 37.19 -6.83
N LEU A 148 -18.14 36.12 -7.55
CA LEU A 148 -18.86 34.83 -7.61
C LEU A 148 -19.20 34.18 -6.25
N PHE A 149 -18.38 34.40 -5.23
CA PHE A 149 -18.58 33.83 -3.88
C PHE A 149 -18.50 34.86 -2.75
N GLY A 150 -18.83 36.12 -3.04
CA GLY A 150 -19.08 37.14 -2.01
C GLY A 150 -17.85 37.78 -1.37
N GLN A 151 -16.63 37.58 -1.91
CA GLN A 151 -15.45 38.32 -1.46
C GLN A 151 -15.29 39.64 -2.21
N LEU A 152 -16.12 40.63 -1.85
CA LEU A 152 -15.87 42.01 -2.20
C LEU A 152 -14.76 42.56 -1.29
N ASN A 153 -13.49 42.23 -1.57
CA ASN A 153 -12.38 42.90 -0.89
C ASN A 153 -12.26 44.32 -1.44
N ARG A 154 -12.83 45.23 -0.66
CA ARG A 154 -12.63 46.68 -0.69
C ARG A 154 -11.13 47.00 -0.56
N LEU A 155 -10.49 47.32 -1.68
CA LEU A 155 -9.19 47.98 -1.82
C LEU A 155 -9.38 48.92 -3.03
N ASP A 156 -9.37 50.25 -2.95
CA ASP A 156 -8.73 51.17 -2.01
C ASP A 156 -9.57 52.45 -1.86
N ALA A 157 -9.83 52.83 -0.60
CA ALA A 157 -10.08 54.21 -0.23
C ALA A 157 -8.76 54.73 0.33
N ASP A 158 -7.94 55.33 -0.53
CA ASP A 158 -7.03 56.45 -0.23
C ASP A 158 -6.06 56.59 -1.40
N HIS A 159 -6.15 57.68 -2.15
CA HIS A 159 -5.03 58.43 -2.73
C HIS A 159 -5.59 59.81 -3.05
N GLY A 160 -5.25 60.77 -2.18
CA GLY A 160 -5.82 62.10 -2.14
C GLY A 160 -5.49 63.01 -3.33
N GLN A 161 -6.37 63.97 -3.55
CA GLN A 161 -6.17 65.39 -3.24
C GLN A 161 -7.52 66.01 -2.86
#